data_AF-A0A2N2TVY5-F1
#
_entry.id   AF-A0A2N2TVY5-F1
#
_cell.length_a   1.000
_cell.length_b   1.000
_cell.length_c   1.000
_cell.angle_alpha   90.00
_cell.angle_beta   90.00
_cell.angle_gamma   90.00
#
_symmetry.space_group_name_H-M   'P 1'
#
loop_
_entity.id
_entity.type
_entity.pdbx_description
1 polymer ?
#
loop_
_entity_poly.entity_id
_entity_poly.type
_entity_poly.pdbx_seq_one_letter_code
_entity_poly.pdbx_strand_id
1 'polypeptide(L)'
;MKPALIGASLIVTALFQSAPAAAQDMAAMEKWAKVEIVHYEVVGEFTRKHVQIPPTDADLYADVFERVTLSFDWNKKKGVIVGTPKIQNDAARVSNLVGMEKKCPTGKLNGPYEHFDVVEIRQAKPREALELVGKRIHPDTMVADSCNSKLRLFKGATVAAKEYIGPPDPQALAMAGMIPKDGPITVTPDGKSIVMKALNNNWIWTYTPTAK
;
A
#
# COMPACT_ATOMS: atom_id res chain seq x y z
N MET A 1 -58.71 55.77 23.75
CA MET A 1 -57.28 55.52 23.48
C MET A 1 -56.92 54.12 23.97
N LYS A 2 -56.68 53.18 23.05
CA LYS A 2 -55.94 51.92 23.23
C LYS A 2 -55.68 51.38 21.81
N PRO A 3 -54.42 51.29 21.32
CA PRO A 3 -54.14 50.64 20.05
C PRO A 3 -53.94 49.13 20.26
N ALA A 4 -54.56 48.33 19.39
CA ALA A 4 -54.38 46.89 19.32
C ALA A 4 -53.08 46.58 18.56
N LEU A 5 -52.18 45.84 19.20
CA LEU A 5 -50.97 45.29 18.57
C LEU A 5 -51.34 44.01 17.81
N ILE A 6 -51.19 44.06 16.48
CA ILE A 6 -51.25 42.90 15.59
C ILE A 6 -49.84 42.28 15.59
N GLY A 7 -49.68 41.12 16.24
CA GLY A 7 -48.45 40.34 16.21
C GLY A 7 -48.37 39.50 14.94
N ALA A 8 -47.41 39.81 14.07
CA ALA A 8 -47.09 38.99 12.91
C ALA A 8 -46.16 37.84 13.34
N SER A 9 -46.65 36.61 13.26
CA SER A 9 -45.86 35.39 13.47
C SER A 9 -45.00 35.11 12.23
N LEU A 10 -43.69 35.33 12.34
CA LEU A 10 -42.70 34.89 11.35
C LEU A 10 -42.48 33.37 11.51
N ILE A 11 -43.04 32.59 10.58
CA ILE A 11 -42.72 31.17 10.42
C ILE A 11 -41.37 31.09 9.70
N VAL A 12 -40.31 30.77 10.43
CA VAL A 12 -39.00 30.44 9.86
C VAL A 12 -39.05 28.99 9.38
N THR A 13 -39.27 28.80 8.08
CA THR A 13 -39.15 27.49 7.43
C THR A 13 -37.66 27.13 7.39
N ALA A 14 -37.21 26.35 8.38
CA ALA A 14 -35.88 25.74 8.35
C ALA A 14 -35.81 24.73 7.19
N LEU A 15 -35.23 25.15 6.07
CA LEU A 15 -34.82 24.25 4.99
C LEU A 15 -33.72 23.35 5.55
N PHE A 16 -34.10 22.15 6.00
CA PHE A 16 -33.16 21.05 6.20
C PHE A 16 -32.57 20.71 4.83
N GLN A 17 -31.39 21.27 4.54
CA GLN A 17 -30.53 20.76 3.48
C GLN A 17 -30.08 19.37 3.92
N SER A 18 -30.82 18.34 3.49
CA SER A 18 -30.32 16.98 3.48
C SER A 18 -29.03 16.98 2.67
N ALA A 19 -27.89 16.89 3.34
CA ALA A 19 -26.62 16.64 2.69
C ALA A 19 -26.82 15.45 1.73
N PRO A 20 -26.40 15.54 0.46
CA PRO A 20 -26.57 14.44 -0.47
C PRO A 20 -25.89 13.22 0.16
N ALA A 21 -26.69 12.18 0.45
CA ALA A 21 -26.16 10.86 0.72
C ALA A 21 -25.16 10.56 -0.38
N ALA A 22 -23.95 10.12 -0.02
CA ALA A 22 -22.85 9.94 -0.96
C ALA A 22 -23.30 9.01 -2.09
N ALA A 23 -23.73 9.60 -3.20
CA ALA A 23 -24.46 8.89 -4.24
C ALA A 23 -23.47 8.06 -5.04
N GLN A 24 -23.86 6.82 -5.36
CA GLN A 24 -23.13 5.98 -6.29
C GLN A 24 -23.07 6.67 -7.66
N ASP A 25 -21.88 6.72 -8.27
CA ASP A 25 -21.75 7.20 -9.64
C ASP A 25 -22.22 6.09 -10.61
N MET A 26 -23.50 6.14 -10.98
CA MET A 26 -24.13 5.14 -11.84
C MET A 26 -23.46 5.05 -13.23
N ALA A 27 -22.98 6.17 -13.77
CA ALA A 27 -22.29 6.17 -15.06
C ALA A 27 -20.94 5.47 -14.97
N ALA A 28 -20.18 5.72 -13.89
CA ALA A 28 -18.93 5.00 -13.63
C ALA A 28 -19.17 3.50 -13.34
N MET A 29 -20.23 3.15 -12.61
CA MET A 29 -20.62 1.75 -12.39
C MET A 29 -20.88 1.02 -13.71
N GLU A 30 -21.68 1.61 -14.60
CA GLU A 30 -21.99 1.03 -15.91
C GLU A 30 -20.74 0.91 -16.78
N LYS A 31 -19.87 1.92 -16.78
CA LYS A 31 -18.59 1.89 -17.49
C LYS A 31 -17.78 0.67 -17.04
N TRP A 32 -17.52 0.55 -15.73
CA TRP A 32 -16.66 -0.52 -15.19
C TRP A 32 -17.31 -1.91 -15.24
N ALA A 33 -18.63 -2.00 -15.37
CA ALA A 33 -19.34 -3.26 -15.61
C ALA A 33 -19.10 -3.83 -17.01
N LYS A 34 -18.88 -2.97 -18.02
CA LYS A 34 -18.70 -3.36 -19.43
C LYS A 34 -17.25 -3.68 -19.79
N VAL A 35 -16.29 -3.21 -18.99
CA VAL A 35 -14.85 -3.39 -19.22
C VAL A 35 -14.46 -4.85 -18.98
N GLU A 36 -13.96 -5.52 -20.01
CA GLU A 36 -13.42 -6.88 -19.89
C GLU A 36 -11.96 -6.87 -19.42
N ILE A 37 -11.13 -5.99 -19.99
CA ILE A 37 -9.70 -5.89 -19.67
C ILE A 37 -9.45 -4.56 -18.96
N VAL A 38 -8.86 -4.64 -17.77
CA VAL A 38 -8.42 -3.48 -17.00
C VAL A 38 -6.92 -3.46 -17.02
N HIS A 39 -6.35 -2.33 -17.42
CA HIS A 39 -4.93 -2.07 -17.21
C HIS A 39 -4.74 -1.49 -15.82
N TYR A 40 -3.80 -2.03 -15.04
CA TYR A 40 -3.44 -1.51 -13.73
C TYR A 40 -2.03 -0.97 -13.74
N GLU A 41 -1.90 0.29 -13.33
CA GLU A 41 -0.65 0.82 -12.78
C GLU A 41 -0.73 0.71 -11.25
N VAL A 42 0.16 -0.07 -10.66
CA VAL A 42 0.17 -0.40 -9.23
C VAL A 42 1.44 0.10 -8.59
N VAL A 43 1.29 0.79 -7.47
CA VAL A 43 2.42 1.21 -6.63
C VAL A 43 2.29 0.51 -5.28
N GLY A 44 3.28 -0.30 -4.93
CA GLY A 44 3.46 -0.83 -3.59
C GLY A 44 4.43 0.04 -2.81
N GLU A 45 4.04 0.45 -1.60
CA GLU A 45 4.92 1.15 -0.67
C GLU A 45 5.00 0.36 0.64
N PHE A 46 6.22 0.03 1.05
CA PHE A 46 6.52 -0.56 2.34
C PHE A 46 7.14 0.51 3.22
N THR A 47 6.60 0.68 4.43
CA THR A 47 7.21 1.55 5.44
C THR A 47 7.12 0.86 6.77
N ARG A 48 8.28 0.50 7.33
CA ARG A 48 8.32 -0.13 8.65
C ARG A 48 9.49 0.41 9.45
N LYS A 49 9.21 0.71 10.71
CA LYS A 49 10.23 1.08 11.68
C LYS A 49 10.84 -0.17 12.30
N HIS A 50 12.10 -0.06 12.71
CA HIS A 50 12.77 -1.08 13.51
C HIS A 50 12.79 -2.48 12.86
N VAL A 51 13.10 -2.53 11.56
CA VAL A 51 13.33 -3.78 10.82
C VAL A 51 14.72 -4.31 11.12
N GLN A 52 14.82 -5.59 11.48
CA GLN A 52 16.11 -6.26 11.66
C GLN A 52 16.82 -6.40 10.30
N ILE A 53 18.04 -5.89 10.22
CA ILE A 53 18.82 -5.80 8.98
C ILE A 53 19.75 -7.00 8.76
N PRO A 54 20.41 -7.58 9.77
CA PRO A 54 21.14 -8.83 9.58
C PRO A 54 20.18 -9.99 9.25
N PRO A 55 20.61 -10.99 8.46
CA PRO A 55 19.80 -12.17 8.16
C PRO A 55 19.80 -13.19 9.31
N THR A 56 20.59 -12.94 10.36
CA THR A 56 20.71 -13.75 11.57
C THR A 56 20.24 -12.94 12.77
N ASP A 57 20.08 -13.60 13.92
CA ASP A 57 19.73 -12.94 15.17
C ASP A 57 20.90 -12.07 15.69
N ALA A 58 20.91 -10.81 15.26
CA ALA A 58 21.85 -9.80 15.69
C ALA A 58 21.15 -8.44 15.81
N ASP A 59 21.50 -7.68 16.84
CA ASP A 59 20.85 -6.41 17.19
C ASP A 59 21.35 -5.27 16.30
N LEU A 60 20.80 -5.21 15.09
CA LEU A 60 20.93 -4.07 14.21
C LEU A 60 19.61 -3.87 13.46
N TYR A 61 18.94 -2.77 13.78
CA TYR A 61 17.63 -2.44 13.27
C TYR A 61 17.66 -1.10 12.55
N ALA A 62 16.77 -0.91 11.60
CA ALA A 62 16.62 0.36 10.91
C ALA A 62 15.16 0.61 10.51
N ASP A 63 14.87 1.87 10.21
CA ASP A 63 13.63 2.23 9.52
C ASP A 63 13.84 2.02 8.03
N VAL A 64 12.93 1.27 7.41
CA VAL A 64 12.99 0.88 6.00
C VAL A 64 11.79 1.45 5.27
N PHE A 65 12.08 2.13 4.17
CA PHE A 65 11.10 2.53 3.16
C PHE A 65 11.46 1.87 1.83
N GLU A 66 10.47 1.29 1.15
CA GLU A 66 10.66 0.70 -0.17
C GLU A 66 9.45 0.96 -1.06
N ARG A 67 9.69 1.03 -2.37
CA ARG A 67 8.67 1.29 -3.37
C ARG A 67 8.88 0.38 -4.58
N VAL A 68 7.78 -0.23 -5.03
CA VAL A 68 7.74 -1.03 -6.26
C VAL A 68 6.59 -0.55 -7.14
N THR A 69 6.82 -0.51 -8.45
CA THR A 69 5.80 -0.22 -9.46
C THR A 69 5.57 -1.46 -10.31
N LEU A 70 4.31 -1.84 -10.48
CA LEU A 70 3.87 -2.95 -11.32
C LEU A 70 2.89 -2.43 -12.36
N SER A 71 2.99 -2.92 -13.59
CA SER A 71 2.08 -2.57 -14.68
C SER A 71 1.61 -3.83 -15.38
N PHE A 72 0.30 -4.10 -15.38
CA PHE A 72 -0.26 -5.34 -15.94
C PHE A 72 -1.70 -5.19 -16.41
N ASP A 73 -2.09 -6.01 -17.38
CA ASP A 73 -3.47 -6.12 -17.82
C ASP A 73 -4.16 -7.29 -17.12
N TRP A 74 -5.42 -7.09 -16.74
CA TRP A 74 -6.24 -8.08 -16.04
C TRP A 74 -7.56 -8.29 -16.78
N ASN A 75 -7.84 -9.52 -17.20
CA ASN A 75 -9.15 -9.87 -17.71
C ASN A 75 -10.09 -10.10 -16.51
N LYS A 76 -10.99 -9.17 -16.25
CA LYS A 76 -11.93 -9.23 -15.10
C LYS A 76 -12.80 -10.48 -15.12
N LYS A 77 -13.30 -10.88 -16.30
CA LYS A 77 -14.25 -11.99 -16.44
C LYS A 77 -13.59 -13.35 -16.18
N LYS A 78 -12.39 -13.54 -16.74
CA LYS A 78 -11.58 -14.75 -16.58
C LYS A 78 -10.81 -14.74 -15.26
N GLY A 79 -10.53 -13.56 -14.71
CA GLY A 79 -9.69 -13.37 -13.52
C GLY A 79 -8.25 -13.78 -13.77
N VAL A 80 -7.65 -13.34 -14.89
CA VAL A 80 -6.26 -13.71 -15.25
C VAL A 80 -5.47 -12.51 -15.73
N ILE A 81 -4.15 -12.55 -15.50
CA ILE A 81 -3.22 -11.62 -16.16
C ILE A 81 -3.25 -11.86 -17.67
N VAL A 82 -3.22 -10.77 -18.43
CA VAL A 82 -3.09 -10.79 -19.89
C VAL A 82 -1.73 -10.23 -20.27
N GLY A 83 -0.94 -11.00 -21.02
CA GLY A 83 0.39 -10.60 -21.46
C GLY A 83 1.45 -10.64 -20.34
N THR A 84 2.60 -10.04 -20.62
CA THR A 84 3.74 -9.98 -19.69
C THR A 84 3.63 -8.72 -18.84
N PRO A 85 3.56 -8.83 -17.50
CA PRO A 85 3.56 -7.67 -16.62
C PRO A 85 4.95 -7.00 -16.62
N LYS A 86 4.99 -5.72 -16.27
CA LYS A 86 6.23 -4.96 -16.03
C LYS A 86 6.42 -4.75 -14.53
N ILE A 87 7.67 -4.80 -14.10
CA ILE A 87 8.08 -4.65 -12.72
C ILE A 87 9.22 -3.64 -12.68
N GLN A 88 9.14 -2.70 -11.75
CA GLN A 88 10.20 -1.74 -11.45
C GLN A 88 10.33 -1.59 -9.94
N ASN A 89 11.47 -2.01 -9.39
CA ASN A 89 11.82 -1.80 -7.99
C ASN A 89 12.65 -0.52 -7.86
N ASP A 90 12.28 0.35 -6.92
CA ASP A 90 13.15 1.46 -6.51
C ASP A 90 14.08 0.96 -5.40
N ALA A 91 15.32 1.47 -5.35
CA ALA A 91 16.24 1.12 -4.27
C ALA A 91 15.66 1.49 -2.89
N ALA A 92 15.67 0.54 -1.96
CA ALA A 92 15.16 0.80 -0.63
C ALA A 92 15.98 1.87 0.12
N ARG A 93 15.28 2.63 0.96
CA ARG A 93 15.87 3.67 1.82
C ARG A 93 15.93 3.15 3.24
N VAL A 94 17.14 3.07 3.76
CA VAL A 94 17.42 2.68 5.15
C VAL A 94 17.83 3.91 5.95
N SER A 95 17.22 4.11 7.10
CA SER A 95 17.50 5.23 7.99
C SER A 95 17.38 4.83 9.46
N ASN A 96 17.76 5.72 10.38
CA ASN A 96 17.64 5.48 11.83
C ASN A 96 18.23 4.15 12.27
N LEU A 97 19.44 3.85 11.80
CA LEU A 97 20.16 2.66 12.20
C LEU A 97 20.39 2.67 13.71
N VAL A 98 20.02 1.58 14.38
CA VAL A 98 20.14 1.43 15.83
C VAL A 98 20.62 0.01 16.17
N GLY A 99 21.54 -0.09 17.13
CA GLY A 99 21.97 -1.37 17.71
C GLY A 99 21.18 -1.72 18.98
N MET A 100 21.82 -2.46 19.90
CA MET A 100 21.26 -2.89 21.20
C MET A 100 20.66 -1.75 22.04
N GLU A 101 21.51 -0.90 22.63
CA GLU A 101 21.10 0.24 23.44
C GLU A 101 21.76 1.53 22.93
N LYS A 102 21.16 2.68 23.25
CA LYS A 102 21.64 4.00 22.79
C LYS A 102 23.10 4.31 23.16
N LYS A 103 23.65 3.68 24.19
CA LYS A 103 25.04 3.90 24.65
C LYS A 103 26.06 3.00 23.95
N CYS A 104 25.60 2.05 23.15
CA CYS A 104 26.41 1.02 22.53
C CYS A 104 26.77 1.44 21.10
N PRO A 105 27.88 0.96 20.53
CA PRO A 105 28.23 1.26 19.15
C PRO A 105 27.08 0.86 18.20
N THR A 106 26.50 1.85 17.53
CA THR A 106 25.53 1.60 16.45
C THR A 106 26.30 0.96 15.31
N GLY A 107 25.88 -0.23 14.89
CA GLY A 107 26.54 -1.02 13.86
C GLY A 107 26.60 -0.31 12.49
N LYS A 108 26.99 -1.04 11.44
CA LYS A 108 27.10 -0.50 10.07
C LYS A 108 26.51 -1.47 9.06
N LEU A 109 25.96 -0.91 7.98
CA LEU A 109 25.63 -1.63 6.76
C LEU A 109 26.78 -1.47 5.76
N ASN A 110 27.19 -2.58 5.14
CA ASN A 110 28.20 -2.62 4.10
C ASN A 110 27.55 -3.02 2.76
N GLY A 111 26.61 -2.20 2.30
CA GLY A 111 25.87 -2.41 1.05
C GLY A 111 24.39 -2.03 1.16
N PRO A 112 23.65 -2.15 0.05
CA PRO A 112 22.21 -1.91 0.05
C PRO A 112 21.47 -3.05 0.77
N TYR A 113 20.41 -2.67 1.47
CA TYR A 113 19.39 -3.60 1.95
C TYR A 113 18.18 -3.45 1.03
N GLU A 114 17.55 -4.55 0.64
CA GLU A 114 16.27 -4.55 -0.07
C GLU A 114 15.31 -5.45 0.71
N HIS A 115 14.15 -4.92 1.13
CA HIS A 115 13.14 -5.70 1.84
C HIS A 115 12.47 -6.71 0.91
N PHE A 116 12.17 -6.29 -0.33
CA PHE A 116 11.51 -7.12 -1.32
C PHE A 116 11.76 -6.70 -2.79
N ASP A 117 12.87 -7.18 -3.35
CA ASP A 117 13.17 -7.06 -4.79
C ASP A 117 12.30 -8.02 -5.61
N VAL A 118 11.22 -7.51 -6.21
CA VAL A 118 10.27 -8.31 -7.00
C VAL A 118 10.90 -8.71 -8.32
N VAL A 119 10.86 -9.99 -8.64
CA VAL A 119 11.48 -10.55 -9.85
C VAL A 119 10.43 -11.07 -10.84
N GLU A 120 9.30 -11.54 -10.33
CA GLU A 120 8.25 -12.17 -11.14
C GLU A 120 6.86 -11.99 -10.51
N ILE A 121 5.84 -11.90 -11.36
CA ILE A 121 4.43 -11.99 -10.95
C ILE A 121 3.87 -13.29 -11.50
N ARG A 122 3.44 -14.17 -10.60
CA ARG A 122 2.83 -15.46 -10.93
C ARG A 122 1.35 -15.46 -10.58
N GLN A 123 0.62 -16.27 -11.32
CA GLN A 123 -0.74 -16.62 -10.97
C GLN A 123 -0.89 -18.14 -11.03
N ALA A 124 -1.20 -18.75 -9.89
CA ALA A 124 -1.34 -20.21 -9.82
C ALA A 124 -2.60 -20.69 -10.56
N LYS A 125 -3.74 -20.00 -10.38
CA LYS A 125 -5.01 -20.29 -11.06
C LYS A 125 -5.82 -19.02 -11.35
N PRO A 126 -6.77 -19.07 -12.30
CA PRO A 126 -7.72 -17.99 -12.51
C PRO A 126 -8.44 -17.59 -11.22
N ARG A 127 -8.62 -16.28 -11.01
CA ARG A 127 -9.29 -15.64 -9.86
C ARG A 127 -8.58 -15.78 -8.51
N GLU A 128 -7.42 -16.42 -8.45
CA GLU A 128 -6.57 -16.39 -7.26
C GLU A 128 -5.72 -15.10 -7.21
N ALA A 129 -5.24 -14.78 -6.02
CA ALA A 129 -4.29 -13.68 -5.82
C ALA A 129 -3.03 -13.89 -6.67
N LEU A 130 -2.44 -12.78 -7.09
CA LEU A 130 -1.15 -12.78 -7.78
C LEU A 130 -0.04 -12.97 -6.74
N GLU A 131 0.82 -13.96 -6.98
CA GLU A 131 2.03 -14.18 -6.22
C GLU A 131 3.14 -13.31 -6.78
N LEU A 132 3.60 -12.34 -6.00
CA LEU A 132 4.84 -11.63 -6.26
C LEU A 132 5.98 -12.52 -5.74
N VAL A 133 6.85 -12.96 -6.64
CA VAL A 133 8.06 -13.72 -6.29
C VAL A 133 9.23 -12.75 -6.30
N GLY A 134 9.94 -12.69 -5.18
CA GLY A 134 11.02 -11.75 -5.00
C GLY A 134 12.15 -12.27 -4.12
N LYS A 135 13.03 -11.37 -3.74
CA LYS A 135 14.17 -11.64 -2.87
C LYS A 135 14.30 -10.54 -1.82
N ARG A 136 14.61 -10.92 -0.59
CA ARG A 136 15.12 -10.00 0.42
C ARG A 136 16.64 -10.03 0.38
N ILE A 137 17.26 -8.87 0.27
CA ILE A 137 18.71 -8.72 0.17
C ILE A 137 19.22 -8.09 1.45
N HIS A 138 19.96 -8.85 2.23
CA HIS A 138 20.67 -8.39 3.41
C HIS A 138 22.14 -8.12 3.05
N PRO A 139 22.67 -6.90 3.26
CA PRO A 139 24.08 -6.63 3.04
C PRO A 139 24.94 -7.26 4.15
N ASP A 140 26.25 -7.30 3.93
CA ASP A 140 27.19 -7.51 5.04
C ASP A 140 26.95 -6.42 6.10
N THR A 141 26.99 -6.77 7.38
CA THR A 141 26.78 -5.83 8.48
C THR A 141 27.88 -5.94 9.52
N MET A 142 28.14 -4.85 10.22
CA MET A 142 29.06 -4.81 11.36
C MET A 142 28.23 -4.52 12.61
N VAL A 143 28.14 -5.47 13.55
CA VAL A 143 27.25 -5.37 14.72
C VAL A 143 28.07 -5.57 16.01
N ALA A 144 27.71 -4.89 17.08
CA ALA A 144 28.32 -5.11 18.39
C ALA A 144 27.59 -6.27 19.09
N ASP A 145 28.32 -7.29 19.56
CA ASP A 145 27.75 -8.40 20.36
C ASP A 145 27.45 -7.95 21.81
N SER A 146 28.09 -6.87 22.27
CA SER A 146 27.82 -6.20 23.54
C SER A 146 28.31 -4.74 23.50
N CYS A 147 27.87 -3.91 24.44
CA CYS A 147 28.20 -2.47 24.41
C CYS A 147 29.69 -2.14 24.54
N ASN A 148 30.48 -3.06 25.11
CA ASN A 148 31.92 -2.91 25.27
C ASN A 148 32.73 -3.70 24.22
N SER A 149 32.08 -4.40 23.29
CA SER A 149 32.76 -5.17 22.26
C SER A 149 33.05 -4.35 21.01
N LYS A 150 34.07 -4.78 20.26
CA LYS A 150 34.26 -4.32 18.89
C LYS A 150 33.11 -4.79 18.01
N LEU A 151 32.90 -4.09 16.89
CA LEU A 151 31.98 -4.55 15.87
C LEU A 151 32.51 -5.83 15.22
N ARG A 152 31.63 -6.82 15.09
CA ARG A 152 31.85 -8.08 14.40
C ARG A 152 31.12 -8.08 13.06
N LEU A 153 31.74 -8.70 12.07
CA LEU A 153 31.13 -8.90 10.76
C LEU A 153 30.06 -10.00 10.83
N PHE A 154 28.86 -9.67 10.35
CA PHE A 154 27.79 -10.59 10.03
C PHE A 154 27.61 -10.60 8.51
N LYS A 155 27.64 -11.81 7.93
CA LYS A 155 27.54 -11.96 6.48
C LYS A 155 26.13 -11.69 6.00
N GLY A 156 26.05 -10.97 4.89
CA GLY A 156 24.82 -10.75 4.15
C GLY A 156 24.26 -12.05 3.59
N ALA A 157 23.01 -12.00 3.18
CA ALA A 157 22.32 -13.13 2.58
C ALA A 157 21.21 -12.63 1.65
N THR A 158 20.92 -13.43 0.63
CA THR A 158 19.74 -13.23 -0.21
C THR A 158 18.75 -14.33 0.09
N VAL A 159 17.56 -13.96 0.54
CA VAL A 159 16.50 -14.90 0.96
C VAL A 159 15.34 -14.79 -0.01
N ALA A 160 14.82 -15.92 -0.50
CA ALA A 160 13.62 -15.93 -1.32
C ALA A 160 12.44 -15.39 -0.50
N ALA A 161 11.65 -14.51 -1.12
CA ALA A 161 10.49 -13.89 -0.50
C ALA A 161 9.29 -13.97 -1.44
N LYS A 162 8.09 -13.94 -0.85
CA LYS A 162 6.83 -13.98 -1.58
C LYS A 162 5.86 -13.02 -0.93
N GLU A 163 5.11 -12.32 -1.76
CA GLU A 163 3.98 -11.50 -1.35
C GLU A 163 2.77 -11.79 -2.23
N TYR A 164 1.57 -11.48 -1.76
CA TYR A 164 0.34 -11.73 -2.51
C TYR A 164 -0.46 -10.45 -2.66
N ILE A 165 -0.91 -10.17 -3.88
CA ILE A 165 -1.75 -9.03 -4.21
C ILE A 165 -3.01 -9.47 -4.96
N GLY A 166 -4.13 -8.80 -4.70
CA GLY A 166 -5.40 -9.03 -5.41
C GLY A 166 -5.82 -7.75 -6.12
N PRO A 167 -5.87 -7.72 -7.47
CA PRO A 167 -6.37 -6.55 -8.19
C PRO A 167 -7.84 -6.25 -7.78
N PRO A 168 -8.15 -5.05 -7.27
CA PRO A 168 -9.50 -4.70 -6.82
C PRO A 168 -10.42 -4.44 -8.01
N ASP A 169 -11.73 -4.73 -7.87
CA ASP A 169 -12.70 -4.34 -8.91
C ASP A 169 -12.77 -2.80 -9.03
N PRO A 170 -12.51 -2.21 -10.21
CA PRO A 170 -12.58 -0.77 -10.42
C PRO A 170 -13.97 -0.16 -10.13
N GLN A 171 -15.03 -0.97 -10.06
CA GLN A 171 -16.34 -0.50 -9.59
C GLN A 171 -16.27 0.12 -8.18
N ALA A 172 -15.29 -0.23 -7.36
CA ALA A 172 -15.05 0.40 -6.07
C ALA A 172 -14.83 1.93 -6.19
N LEU A 173 -14.30 2.43 -7.32
CA LEU A 173 -14.16 3.87 -7.57
C LEU A 173 -15.52 4.59 -7.63
N ALA A 174 -16.52 3.95 -8.23
CA ALA A 174 -17.87 4.49 -8.35
C ALA A 174 -18.67 4.43 -7.02
N MET A 175 -18.18 3.64 -6.06
CA MET A 175 -18.73 3.47 -4.71
C MET A 175 -17.85 4.15 -3.65
N ALA A 176 -16.93 5.04 -4.03
CA ALA A 176 -15.99 5.69 -3.11
C ALA A 176 -16.68 6.33 -1.90
N GLY A 177 -17.86 6.93 -2.11
CA GLY A 177 -18.67 7.54 -1.05
C GLY A 177 -19.23 6.57 -0.01
N MET A 178 -19.26 5.27 -0.31
CA MET A 178 -19.74 4.20 0.58
C MET A 178 -18.60 3.43 1.25
N ILE A 179 -17.35 3.63 0.81
CA ILE A 179 -16.19 2.95 1.38
C ILE A 179 -15.84 3.62 2.72
N PRO A 180 -15.72 2.86 3.84
CA PRO A 180 -15.33 3.42 5.12
C PRO A 180 -13.97 4.11 5.04
N LYS A 181 -13.89 5.36 5.51
CA LYS A 181 -12.65 6.17 5.45
C LYS A 181 -11.47 5.56 6.22
N ASP A 182 -11.76 4.83 7.29
CA ASP A 182 -10.76 4.19 8.15
C ASP A 182 -10.58 2.69 7.83
N GLY A 183 -11.16 2.24 6.72
CA GLY A 183 -11.05 0.85 6.28
C GLY A 183 -9.67 0.49 5.72
N PRO A 184 -9.41 -0.81 5.50
CA PRO A 184 -8.20 -1.28 4.81
C PRO A 184 -8.24 -0.97 3.30
N ILE A 185 -9.37 -0.52 2.77
CA ILE A 185 -9.55 -0.10 1.38
C ILE A 185 -10.07 1.34 1.40
N THR A 186 -9.44 2.21 0.62
CA THR A 186 -9.87 3.60 0.44
C THR A 186 -9.73 4.00 -1.03
N VAL A 187 -10.30 5.13 -1.44
CA VAL A 187 -10.12 5.70 -2.77
C VAL A 187 -9.37 7.03 -2.64
N THR A 188 -8.45 7.31 -3.57
CA THR A 188 -7.70 8.57 -3.57
C THR A 188 -8.63 9.78 -3.71
N PRO A 189 -8.23 10.97 -3.22
CA PRO A 189 -9.09 12.17 -3.30
C PRO A 189 -9.51 12.57 -4.72
N ASP A 190 -8.70 12.23 -5.74
CA ASP A 190 -9.01 12.49 -7.15
C ASP A 190 -9.95 11.43 -7.77
N GLY A 191 -10.34 10.41 -7.01
CA GLY A 191 -11.26 9.36 -7.44
C GLY A 191 -10.68 8.37 -8.45
N LYS A 192 -9.35 8.35 -8.66
CA LYS A 192 -8.73 7.55 -9.73
C LYS A 192 -8.08 6.25 -9.28
N SER A 193 -7.74 6.13 -8.00
CA SER A 193 -6.98 4.98 -7.50
C SER A 193 -7.63 4.37 -6.27
N ILE A 194 -7.50 3.05 -6.16
CA ILE A 194 -7.94 2.26 -5.02
C ILE A 194 -6.70 1.94 -4.19
N VAL A 195 -6.69 2.35 -2.92
CA VAL A 195 -5.59 2.10 -1.99
C VAL A 195 -6.00 0.95 -1.07
N MET A 196 -5.14 -0.06 -0.97
CA MET A 196 -5.35 -1.25 -0.16
C MET A 196 -4.19 -1.42 0.82
N LYS A 197 -4.48 -1.33 2.12
CA LYS A 197 -3.52 -1.63 3.19
C LYS A 197 -3.53 -3.13 3.43
N ALA A 198 -2.39 -3.78 3.20
CA ALA A 198 -2.25 -5.19 3.48
C ALA A 198 -2.21 -5.43 4.99
N LEU A 199 -2.99 -6.39 5.45
CA LEU A 199 -3.21 -6.61 6.89
C LEU A 199 -2.06 -7.34 7.59
N ASN A 200 -1.16 -7.97 6.82
CA ASN A 200 -0.19 -8.93 7.33
C ASN A 200 1.28 -8.59 7.03
N ASN A 201 1.58 -7.63 6.14
CA ASN A 201 2.95 -7.41 5.64
C ASN A 201 3.36 -5.92 5.54
N ASN A 202 2.58 -4.98 6.12
CA ASN A 202 2.86 -3.53 6.15
C ASN A 202 2.97 -2.84 4.78
N TRP A 203 2.60 -3.53 3.69
CA TRP A 203 2.51 -2.91 2.38
C TRP A 203 1.21 -2.11 2.23
N ILE A 204 1.32 -1.00 1.52
CA ILE A 204 0.19 -0.25 0.99
C ILE A 204 0.25 -0.32 -0.52
N TRP A 205 -0.78 -0.87 -1.14
CA TRP A 205 -0.89 -1.05 -2.57
C TRP A 205 -1.89 -0.06 -3.15
N THR A 206 -1.44 0.81 -4.05
CA THR A 206 -2.28 1.78 -4.75
C THR A 206 -2.47 1.32 -6.19
N TYR A 207 -3.71 0.97 -6.55
CA TYR A 207 -4.10 0.50 -7.87
C TYR A 207 -4.76 1.64 -8.65
N THR A 208 -4.24 1.97 -9.82
CA THR A 208 -4.82 2.96 -10.74
C THR A 208 -5.34 2.23 -11.98
N PRO A 209 -6.62 1.84 -12.01
CA PRO A 209 -7.19 1.14 -13.14
C PRO A 209 -7.50 2.08 -14.31
N THR A 210 -7.23 1.62 -15.52
CA THR A 210 -7.74 2.22 -16.76
C THR A 210 -8.43 1.15 -17.61
N ALA A 211 -9.51 1.53 -18.29
CA ALA A 211 -10.20 0.64 -19.21
C ALA A 211 -9.37 0.47 -20.48
N LYS A 212 -9.24 -0.76 -20.96
CA LYS A 212 -8.57 -1.11 -22.22
C LYS A 212 -9.54 -1.68 -23.23
#